data_AF-A0A944YH58-F1
#
_entry.id   AF-A0A944YH58-F1
#
_cell.length_a   1.000
_cell.length_b   1.000
_cell.length_c   1.000
_cell.angle_alpha   90.00
_cell.angle_beta   90.00
_cell.angle_gamma   90.00
#
_symmetry.space_group_name_H-M   'P 1'
#
loop_
_entity.id
_entity.type
_entity.pdbx_description
1 polymer ?
#
loop_
_entity_poly.entity_id
_entity_poly.type
_entity_poly.pdbx_seq_one_letter_code
_entity_poly.pdbx_strand_id
1 'polypeptide(L)'
;EFTNDILNASGLVIVVPEYNGSMPGALKLFIDLLPYPDSFEGRPICYIGIASGQFGALRPVEHLQQVFGYRNAYNFPKRVFVPAVHNVATRENGISDTELETRLAVQADDFIQFCRSLGKDI
;
A
#
# COMPACT_ATOMS: atom_id res chain seq x y z
N GLU A 1 6.12 -19.48 -3.88
CA GLU A 1 5.65 -18.59 -4.97
C GLU A 1 5.51 -17.16 -4.44
N PHE A 2 4.45 -16.85 -3.68
CA PHE A 2 4.23 -15.52 -3.08
C PHE A 2 5.45 -14.86 -2.41
N THR A 3 6.19 -15.59 -1.56
CA THR A 3 7.39 -15.05 -0.91
C THR A 3 8.45 -14.61 -1.93
N ASN A 4 8.66 -15.38 -3.00
CA ASN A 4 9.64 -15.03 -4.03
C ASN A 4 9.20 -13.80 -4.81
N ASP A 5 7.91 -13.66 -5.09
CA ASP A 5 7.38 -12.47 -5.78
C ASP A 5 7.64 -11.21 -4.96
N ILE A 6 7.48 -11.27 -3.64
CA ILE A 6 7.79 -10.16 -2.74
C ILE A 6 9.30 -9.87 -2.69
N LEU A 7 10.12 -10.92 -2.58
CA LEU A 7 11.58 -10.74 -2.50
C LEU A 7 12.15 -10.11 -3.78
N ASN A 8 11.59 -10.47 -4.93
CA ASN A 8 12.00 -9.96 -6.25
C ASN A 8 11.37 -8.62 -6.62
N ALA A 9 10.33 -8.15 -5.92
CA ALA A 9 9.64 -6.90 -6.26
C ALA A 9 10.46 -5.66 -5.88
N SER A 10 10.67 -4.73 -6.80
CA SER A 10 11.42 -3.48 -6.55
C SER A 10 10.80 -2.55 -5.50
N GLY A 11 9.49 -2.63 -5.30
CA GLY A 11 8.73 -1.95 -4.26
C GLY A 11 7.37 -2.61 -4.08
N LEU A 12 6.65 -2.27 -3.00
CA LEU A 12 5.33 -2.82 -2.72
C LEU A 12 4.29 -1.70 -2.63
N VAL A 13 3.10 -1.95 -3.18
CA VAL A 13 1.92 -1.08 -2.99
C VAL A 13 0.92 -1.83 -2.13
N ILE A 14 0.61 -1.29 -0.95
CA ILE A 14 -0.29 -1.89 0.01
C ILE A 14 -1.66 -1.22 -0.11
N VAL A 15 -2.64 -1.98 -0.59
CA VAL A 15 -4.06 -1.59 -0.59
C VAL A 15 -4.73 -2.23 0.61
N VAL A 16 -5.20 -1.42 1.56
CA VAL A 16 -5.65 -1.93 2.87
C VAL A 16 -7.04 -1.41 3.26
N PRO A 17 -7.97 -2.31 3.64
CA PRO A 17 -9.22 -1.92 4.28
C PRO A 17 -9.07 -1.71 5.79
N GLU A 18 -10.04 -1.06 6.42
CA GLU A 18 -10.10 -0.93 7.88
C GLU A 18 -11.04 -1.96 8.50
N TYR A 19 -10.49 -2.85 9.34
CA TYR A 19 -11.24 -3.80 10.17
C TYR A 19 -11.11 -3.40 11.64
N ASN A 20 -12.22 -2.99 12.25
CA ASN A 20 -12.30 -2.59 13.66
C ASN A 20 -11.20 -1.61 14.11
N GLY A 21 -10.92 -0.60 13.28
CA GLY A 21 -9.94 0.46 13.58
C GLY A 21 -8.48 0.11 13.27
N SER A 22 -8.21 -1.01 12.59
CA SER A 22 -6.85 -1.40 12.21
C SER A 22 -6.80 -2.21 10.90
N MET A 23 -5.59 -2.61 10.50
CA MET A 23 -5.34 -3.49 9.37
C MET A 23 -5.98 -4.88 9.59
N PRO A 24 -6.34 -5.61 8.52
CA PRO A 24 -6.83 -6.98 8.65
C PRO A 24 -5.78 -7.90 9.29
N GLY A 25 -6.21 -8.74 10.21
CA GLY A 25 -5.32 -9.72 10.86
C GLY A 25 -4.67 -10.68 9.84
N ALA A 26 -5.38 -11.04 8.78
CA ALA A 26 -4.84 -11.84 7.69
C ALA A 26 -3.65 -11.15 7.00
N LEU A 27 -3.75 -9.83 6.72
CA LEU A 27 -2.66 -9.07 6.13
C LEU A 27 -1.44 -9.06 7.06
N LYS A 28 -1.65 -8.84 8.36
CA LYS A 28 -0.55 -8.87 9.34
C LYS A 28 0.12 -10.25 9.42
N LEU A 29 -0.68 -11.33 9.38
CA LEU A 29 -0.16 -12.69 9.34
C LEU A 29 0.73 -12.92 8.11
N PHE A 30 0.30 -12.46 6.92
CA PHE A 30 1.13 -12.53 5.72
C PHE A 30 2.46 -11.77 5.87
N ILE A 31 2.43 -10.57 6.46
CA ILE A 31 3.63 -9.77 6.72
C ILE A 31 4.59 -10.51 7.68
N ASP A 32 4.06 -11.18 8.69
CA ASP A 32 4.84 -11.88 9.72
C ASP A 32 5.49 -13.16 9.22
N LEU A 33 4.88 -13.83 8.23
CA LEU A 33 5.42 -15.05 7.62
C LEU A 33 6.56 -14.78 6.63
N LEU A 34 6.80 -13.52 6.26
CA LEU A 34 7.83 -13.16 5.29
C LEU A 34 9.23 -13.13 5.92
N PRO A 35 10.27 -13.68 5.24
CA PRO A 35 11.63 -13.79 5.77
C PRO A 35 12.18 -12.47 6.34
N TYR A 36 12.88 -12.58 7.46
CA TYR A 36 13.58 -11.46 8.10
C TYR A 36 15.10 -11.59 7.87
N PRO A 37 15.81 -10.51 7.47
CA PRO A 37 15.31 -9.16 7.20
C PRO A 37 14.86 -8.93 5.74
N ASP A 38 15.22 -9.85 4.83
CA ASP A 38 15.25 -9.68 3.36
C ASP A 38 13.95 -9.15 2.72
N SER A 39 12.80 -9.39 3.34
CA SER A 39 11.51 -9.01 2.76
C SER A 39 11.29 -7.50 2.66
N PHE A 40 11.83 -6.72 3.61
CA PHE A 40 11.46 -5.30 3.74
C PHE A 40 12.64 -4.34 3.97
N GLU A 41 13.84 -4.85 4.27
CA GLU A 41 15.03 -4.01 4.48
C GLU A 41 15.30 -3.10 3.27
N GLY A 42 15.24 -1.78 3.47
CA GLY A 42 15.41 -0.79 2.39
C GLY A 42 14.40 -0.92 1.23
N ARG A 43 13.23 -1.53 1.48
CA ARG A 43 12.18 -1.73 0.47
C ARG A 43 11.27 -0.50 0.41
N PRO A 44 11.04 0.11 -0.76
CA PRO A 44 10.03 1.15 -0.93
C PRO A 44 8.61 0.59 -0.73
N ILE A 45 7.79 1.25 0.07
CA ILE A 45 6.39 0.87 0.34
C ILE A 45 5.44 2.06 0.09
N CYS A 46 4.44 1.86 -0.77
CA CYS A 46 3.36 2.80 -1.06
C CYS A 46 2.05 2.32 -0.43
N TYR A 47 1.14 3.26 -0.13
CA TYR A 47 -0.07 2.97 0.64
C TYR A 47 -1.32 3.55 -0.02
N ILE A 48 -2.35 2.72 -0.11
CA ILE A 48 -3.71 3.08 -0.50
C ILE A 48 -4.66 2.54 0.56
N GLY A 49 -5.32 3.45 1.29
CA GLY A 49 -6.37 3.09 2.24
C GLY A 49 -7.73 3.07 1.55
N ILE A 50 -8.53 2.02 1.78
CA ILE A 50 -9.90 1.92 1.27
C ILE A 50 -10.89 1.67 2.41
N ALA A 51 -12.06 2.31 2.39
CA ALA A 51 -13.11 2.00 3.35
C ALA A 51 -14.50 2.30 2.80
N SER A 52 -15.52 1.63 3.36
CA SER A 52 -16.92 2.02 3.13
C SER A 52 -17.28 3.31 3.85
N GLY A 53 -16.58 3.64 4.94
CA GLY A 53 -16.76 4.88 5.70
C GLY A 53 -15.95 6.07 5.17
N GLN A 54 -16.12 7.23 5.80
CA GLN A 54 -15.51 8.50 5.36
C GLN A 54 -14.00 8.61 5.57
N PHE A 55 -13.40 7.80 6.45
CA PHE A 55 -11.97 7.94 6.78
C PHE A 55 -11.02 7.20 5.84
N GLY A 56 -11.54 6.39 4.89
CA GLY A 56 -10.72 5.75 3.86
C GLY A 56 -9.56 4.90 4.39
N ALA A 57 -9.71 4.24 5.55
CA ALA A 57 -8.67 3.44 6.20
C ALA A 57 -7.37 4.19 6.57
N LEU A 58 -7.52 5.43 7.06
CA LEU A 58 -6.41 6.22 7.61
C LEU A 58 -5.61 5.47 8.69
N ARG A 59 -6.28 4.90 9.70
CA ARG A 59 -5.61 4.22 10.83
C ARG A 59 -4.82 2.97 10.39
N PRO A 60 -5.37 2.05 9.58
CA PRO A 60 -4.60 0.93 9.05
C PRO A 60 -3.31 1.36 8.32
N VAL A 61 -3.37 2.43 7.52
CA VAL A 61 -2.19 2.95 6.83
C VAL A 61 -1.14 3.45 7.84
N GLU A 62 -1.55 4.22 8.85
CA GLU A 62 -0.62 4.69 9.89
C GLU A 62 -0.01 3.54 10.69
N HIS A 63 -0.79 2.52 11.06
CA HIS A 63 -0.29 1.33 11.74
C HIS A 63 0.70 0.55 10.85
N LEU A 64 0.41 0.41 9.55
CA LEU A 64 1.32 -0.26 8.62
C LEU A 64 2.62 0.53 8.43
N GLN A 65 2.57 1.86 8.38
CA GLN A 65 3.77 2.70 8.33
C GLN A 65 4.67 2.47 9.55
N GLN A 66 4.10 2.24 10.73
CA GLN A 66 4.86 1.86 11.93
C GLN A 66 5.49 0.45 11.79
N VAL A 67 4.71 -0.54 11.32
CA VAL A 67 5.19 -1.92 11.11
C VAL A 67 6.33 -1.96 10.09
N PHE A 68 6.15 -1.33 8.92
CA PHE A 68 7.16 -1.31 7.87
C PHE A 68 8.36 -0.43 8.23
N GLY A 69 8.15 0.67 8.96
CA GLY A 69 9.23 1.47 9.54
C GLY A 69 10.09 0.67 10.51
N TYR A 70 9.48 -0.16 11.37
CA TYR A 70 10.19 -1.10 12.24
C TYR A 70 10.99 -2.14 11.44
N ARG A 71 10.54 -2.50 10.24
CA ARG A 71 11.20 -3.44 9.33
C ARG A 71 12.20 -2.76 8.37
N ASN A 72 12.64 -1.53 8.70
CA ASN A 72 13.59 -0.73 7.90
C ASN A 72 13.16 -0.46 6.45
N ALA A 73 11.85 -0.54 6.18
CA ALA A 73 11.32 -0.20 4.87
C ALA A 73 11.27 1.31 4.67
N TYR A 74 11.35 1.74 3.42
CA TYR A 74 11.23 3.14 3.03
C TYR A 74 9.79 3.50 2.73
N ASN A 75 9.14 4.15 3.69
CA ASN A 75 7.77 4.61 3.57
C ASN A 75 7.66 5.75 2.55
N PHE A 76 6.93 5.52 1.47
CA PHE A 76 6.59 6.56 0.52
C PHE A 76 5.58 7.54 1.15
N PRO A 77 5.84 8.87 1.14
CA PRO A 77 5.08 9.82 1.94
C PRO A 77 3.67 10.11 1.39
N LYS A 78 3.48 9.99 0.06
CA LYS A 78 2.20 10.32 -0.59
C LYS A 78 1.26 9.12 -0.50
N ARG A 79 0.15 9.31 0.21
CA ARG A 79 -0.88 8.30 0.49
C ARG A 79 -2.17 8.67 -0.23
N VAL A 80 -2.90 7.67 -0.71
CA VAL A 80 -4.24 7.86 -1.26
C VAL A 80 -5.25 7.18 -0.33
N PHE A 81 -6.26 7.92 0.08
CA PHE A 81 -7.39 7.40 0.86
C PHE A 81 -8.65 7.46 0.01
N VAL A 82 -9.37 6.34 -0.02
CA VAL A 82 -10.59 6.14 -0.81
C VAL A 82 -11.75 5.89 0.14
N PRO A 83 -12.47 6.96 0.54
CA PRO A 83 -13.70 6.84 1.30
C PRO A 83 -14.83 6.33 0.41
N ALA A 84 -15.85 5.71 1.04
CA ALA A 84 -17.01 5.16 0.33
C ALA A 84 -16.65 4.37 -0.94
N VAL A 85 -15.63 3.49 -0.84
CA VAL A 85 -15.00 2.84 -2.01
C VAL A 85 -15.98 2.16 -2.97
N HIS A 86 -17.08 1.62 -2.44
CA HIS A 86 -18.14 0.97 -3.22
C HIS A 86 -18.89 1.90 -4.18
N ASN A 87 -18.81 3.23 -3.98
CA ASN A 87 -19.43 4.22 -4.87
C ASN A 87 -18.52 4.64 -6.03
N VAL A 88 -17.21 4.44 -5.89
CA VAL A 88 -16.19 4.97 -6.80
C VAL A 88 -15.37 3.89 -7.50
N ALA A 89 -15.45 2.65 -7.02
CA ALA A 89 -14.80 1.50 -7.62
C ALA A 89 -15.72 0.28 -7.59
N THR A 90 -15.93 -0.33 -8.76
CA THR A 90 -16.75 -1.54 -8.94
C THR A 90 -15.98 -2.59 -9.73
N ARG A 91 -16.42 -3.85 -9.67
CA ARG A 91 -15.80 -4.93 -10.43
C ARG A 91 -16.04 -4.75 -11.93
N GLU A 92 -17.21 -4.26 -12.30
CA GLU A 92 -17.66 -4.14 -13.69
C GLU A 92 -17.01 -2.94 -14.40
N ASN A 93 -16.96 -1.79 -13.73
CA ASN A 93 -16.53 -0.53 -14.35
C ASN A 93 -15.14 -0.06 -13.89
N GLY A 94 -14.48 -0.81 -13.00
CA GLY A 94 -13.25 -0.35 -12.38
C GLY A 94 -13.48 0.91 -11.55
N ILE A 95 -12.55 1.86 -11.61
CA ILE A 95 -12.66 3.17 -10.96
C ILE A 95 -13.54 4.07 -11.82
N SER A 96 -14.67 4.50 -11.30
CA SER A 96 -15.62 5.39 -12.01
C SER A 96 -15.40 6.88 -11.72
N ASP A 97 -14.59 7.19 -10.72
CA ASP A 97 -14.27 8.56 -10.31
C ASP A 97 -12.96 9.02 -10.98
N THR A 98 -13.06 9.97 -11.91
CA THR A 98 -11.91 10.49 -12.68
C THR A 98 -10.89 11.23 -11.79
N GLU A 99 -11.33 11.85 -10.69
CA GLU A 99 -10.43 12.53 -9.76
C GLU A 99 -9.60 11.50 -8.98
N LEU A 100 -10.24 10.44 -8.50
CA LEU A 100 -9.57 9.32 -7.85
C LEU A 100 -8.59 8.64 -8.80
N GLU A 101 -8.99 8.39 -10.05
CA GLU A 101 -8.13 7.82 -11.08
C GLU A 101 -6.87 8.68 -11.29
N THR A 102 -7.05 9.99 -11.42
CA THR A 102 -5.93 10.95 -11.56
C THR A 102 -5.00 10.92 -10.35
N ARG A 103 -5.56 10.90 -9.13
CA ARG A 103 -4.77 10.84 -7.89
C ARG A 103 -3.95 9.56 -7.79
N LEU A 104 -4.51 8.42 -8.19
CA LEU A 104 -3.83 7.13 -8.21
C LEU A 104 -2.74 7.08 -9.28
N ALA A 105 -3.01 7.60 -10.49
CA ALA A 105 -2.02 7.68 -11.56
C ALA A 105 -0.80 8.53 -11.14
N VAL A 106 -1.04 9.71 -10.59
CA VAL A 106 0.02 10.57 -10.07
C VAL A 106 0.80 9.90 -8.93
N GLN A 107 0.12 9.21 -8.01
CA GLN A 107 0.80 8.48 -6.94
C GLN A 107 1.68 7.36 -7.49
N ALA A 108 1.22 6.64 -8.51
CA ALA A 108 1.97 5.56 -9.15
C ALA A 108 3.24 6.11 -9.83
N ASP A 109 3.11 7.19 -10.61
CA ASP A 109 4.26 7.85 -11.24
C ASP A 109 5.28 8.33 -10.21
N ASP A 110 4.82 9.03 -9.17
CA ASP A 110 5.69 9.51 -8.09
C ASP A 110 6.36 8.36 -7.35
N PHE A 111 5.66 7.24 -7.14
CA PHE A 111 6.22 6.07 -6.45
C PHE A 111 7.27 5.35 -7.31
N ILE A 112 7.07 5.29 -8.62
CA ILE A 112 8.09 4.77 -9.55
C ILE A 112 9.36 5.63 -9.48
N GLN A 113 9.22 6.96 -9.50
CA GLN A 113 10.38 7.86 -9.36
C GLN A 113 11.07 7.72 -8.00
N PHE A 114 10.28 7.53 -6.93
CA PHE A 114 10.83 7.26 -5.59
C PHE A 114 11.62 5.95 -5.54
N CYS A 115 11.13 4.88 -6.16
CA CYS A 115 11.86 3.63 -6.21
C CYS A 115 13.17 3.77 -7.03
N ARG A 116 13.14 4.49 -8.15
CA ARG A 116 14.33 4.78 -8.97
C ARG A 116 15.38 5.59 -8.21
N SER A 117 14.96 6.58 -7.41
CA SER A 117 15.90 7.37 -6.59
C SER A 117 16.58 6.56 -5.50
N LEU A 118 16.01 5.41 -5.13
CA LEU A 118 16.56 4.42 -4.21
C LEU A 118 17.37 3.31 -4.92
N GLY A 119 17.63 3.46 -6.23
CA GLY A 119 18.44 2.53 -7.03
C GLY A 119 17.74 1.21 -7.37
N LYS A 120 16.41 1.16 -7.33
CA LYS A 120 15.64 -0.03 -7.73
C LYS A 120 15.42 -0.03 -9.24
N ASP A 121 15.48 -1.23 -9.84
CA ASP A 121 15.24 -1.45 -11.26
C ASP A 121 13.73 -1.67 -11.53
N ILE A 122 13.09 -0.76 -12.27
CA ILE A 122 11.63 -0.73 -12.56
C ILE A 122 11.37 -0.35 -14.00
#